data_AF-F5RCF9-F1
#
_entry.id   AF-F5RCF9-F1
#
_cell.length_a   1.000
_cell.length_b   1.000
_cell.length_c   1.000
_cell.angle_alpha   90.00
_cell.angle_beta   90.00
_cell.angle_gamma   90.00
#
_symmetry.space_group_name_H-M   'P 1'
#
loop_
_entity.id
_entity.type
_entity.pdbx_description
1 polymer ?
#
loop_
_entity_poly.entity_id
_entity_poly.type
_entity_poly.pdbx_seq_one_letter_code
_entity_poly.pdbx_strand_id
1 'polypeptide(L)'
;MNAPEQPDTLTVLYDGGCPLCRREIAHVKGLADRRQDSALCFVDISADAADSACFAADRTALLARFHVQRADGSRLDGAAAFVAMWQRLPGWRWLARLAQLPGVLPLLERAYCSFLRVRPWLQARARRFEPAAAAQTLSPWLTRELRSDHAGETGAVCIYRGIAAVARWRGDEALEAFARRHGDTETGHLRLIESWLPPPQRSRLLGPWRVAGWLTGALPALFGQRATYATIAAVETFVDRHYQQQIDHLHTHAGPDGLLPLLLQCQADERAHRDEAASLQDRPAPWPLRAWCALVGAGSAAAVKVARRL
;
A
#
# COMPACT_ATOMS: atom_id res chain seq x y z
N MET A 1 25.55 -1.93 -55.70
CA MET A 1 24.97 -0.89 -54.82
C MET A 1 24.72 -1.55 -53.48
N ASN A 2 25.61 -1.35 -52.51
CA ASN A 2 25.45 -1.91 -51.17
C ASN A 2 24.37 -1.09 -50.45
N ALA A 3 23.32 -1.76 -49.96
CA ALA A 3 22.35 -1.14 -49.08
C ALA A 3 23.09 -0.60 -47.83
N PRO A 4 22.72 0.58 -47.31
CA PRO A 4 23.36 1.11 -46.10
C PRO A 4 23.13 0.12 -44.95
N GLU A 5 24.21 -0.35 -44.31
CA GLU A 5 24.15 -1.12 -43.06
C GLU A 5 23.36 -0.30 -42.04
N GLN A 6 22.12 -0.72 -41.77
CA GLN A 6 21.36 -0.15 -40.68
C GLN A 6 22.10 -0.44 -39.38
N PRO A 7 22.22 0.54 -38.46
CA PRO A 7 22.86 0.30 -37.18
C PRO A 7 22.16 -0.88 -36.48
N ASP A 8 22.93 -1.87 -36.02
CA ASP A 8 22.45 -3.11 -35.39
C ASP A 8 21.71 -2.80 -34.08
N THR A 9 20.49 -2.29 -34.20
CA THR A 9 19.63 -1.84 -33.11
C THR A 9 18.75 -3.00 -32.67
N LEU A 10 18.58 -3.16 -31.36
CA LEU A 10 17.76 -4.23 -30.78
C LEU A 10 16.67 -3.59 -29.93
N THR A 11 15.45 -3.77 -30.39
CA THR A 11 14.25 -3.23 -29.77
C THR A 11 13.65 -4.27 -28.82
N VAL A 12 13.65 -3.95 -27.54
CA VAL A 12 13.02 -4.76 -26.49
C VAL A 12 11.52 -4.44 -26.44
N LEU A 13 10.70 -5.46 -26.69
CA LEU A 13 9.23 -5.35 -26.62
C LEU A 13 8.77 -5.76 -25.22
N TYR A 14 8.03 -4.88 -24.53
CA TYR A 14 7.61 -5.14 -23.16
C TYR A 14 6.18 -4.69 -22.87
N ASP A 15 5.62 -5.26 -21.80
CA ASP A 15 4.30 -4.93 -21.28
C ASP A 15 4.39 -3.84 -20.20
N GLY A 16 4.05 -2.59 -20.54
CA GLY A 16 3.96 -1.51 -19.56
C GLY A 16 2.85 -1.68 -18.51
N GLY A 17 1.82 -2.45 -18.83
CA GLY A 17 0.69 -2.77 -17.94
C GLY A 17 1.02 -3.85 -16.90
N CYS A 18 2.20 -4.47 -16.98
CA CYS A 18 2.66 -5.46 -16.02
C CYS A 18 3.70 -4.88 -15.03
N PRO A 19 3.46 -4.91 -13.70
CA PRO A 19 4.40 -4.40 -12.71
C PRO A 19 5.79 -5.03 -12.77
N LEU A 20 5.84 -6.34 -13.02
CA LEU A 20 7.09 -7.08 -13.05
C LEU A 20 7.92 -6.68 -14.27
N CYS A 21 7.30 -6.69 -15.45
CA CYS A 21 7.93 -6.28 -16.70
C CYS A 21 8.41 -4.83 -16.60
N ARG A 22 7.58 -3.91 -16.09
CA ARG A 22 7.96 -2.49 -15.92
C ARG A 22 9.18 -2.31 -15.03
N ARG A 23 9.28 -3.04 -13.91
CA ARG A 23 10.43 -2.97 -12.98
C ARG A 23 11.69 -3.54 -13.60
N GLU A 24 11.59 -4.69 -14.26
CA GLU A 24 12.70 -5.31 -14.96
C GLU A 24 13.25 -4.39 -16.06
N ILE A 25 12.37 -3.86 -16.91
CA ILE A 25 12.76 -2.96 -18.00
C ILE A 25 13.30 -1.63 -17.46
N ALA A 26 12.77 -1.08 -16.37
CA ALA A 26 13.35 0.11 -15.74
C ALA A 26 14.79 -0.13 -15.26
N HIS A 27 15.08 -1.31 -14.70
CA HIS A 27 16.44 -1.68 -14.33
C HIS A 27 17.36 -1.82 -15.56
N VAL A 28 16.89 -2.50 -16.60
CA VAL A 28 17.63 -2.68 -17.85
C VAL A 28 17.90 -1.34 -18.55
N LYS A 29 16.89 -0.45 -18.65
CA LYS A 29 17.03 0.92 -19.18
C LYS A 29 18.12 1.68 -18.42
N GLY A 30 18.06 1.69 -17.08
CA GLY A 30 19.06 2.36 -16.25
C GLY A 30 20.48 1.78 -16.35
N LEU A 31 20.64 0.53 -16.78
CA LEU A 31 21.94 -0.05 -17.13
C LEU A 31 22.37 0.35 -18.55
N ALA A 32 21.45 0.36 -19.50
CA ALA A 32 21.70 0.76 -20.88
C ALA A 32 22.13 2.24 -20.98
N ASP A 33 21.51 3.13 -20.21
CA ASP A 33 21.80 4.57 -20.18
C ASP A 33 23.23 4.88 -19.70
N ARG A 34 23.88 3.95 -18.98
CA ARG A 34 25.29 4.09 -18.58
C ARG A 34 26.27 3.99 -19.74
N ARG A 35 25.80 3.58 -20.93
CA ARG A 35 26.59 3.45 -22.15
C ARG A 35 25.83 4.06 -23.33
N GLN A 36 26.38 5.12 -23.91
CA GLN A 36 25.82 5.81 -25.08
C GLN A 36 25.72 4.91 -26.34
N ASP A 37 26.49 3.82 -26.39
CA ASP A 37 26.57 2.85 -27.49
C ASP A 37 25.98 1.47 -27.09
N SER A 38 24.83 1.46 -26.41
CA SER A 38 24.12 0.21 -26.09
C SER A 38 23.26 -0.30 -27.25
N ALA A 39 22.87 0.57 -28.19
CA ALA A 39 22.00 0.25 -29.34
C ALA A 39 20.73 -0.54 -28.93
N LEU A 40 20.19 -0.25 -27.73
CA LEU A 40 18.96 -0.84 -27.21
C LEU A 40 17.83 0.20 -27.29
N CYS A 41 16.75 -0.18 -27.97
CA CYS A 41 15.50 0.57 -27.97
C CYS A 41 14.47 -0.19 -27.13
N PHE A 42 13.48 0.50 -26.57
CA PHE A 42 12.44 -0.12 -25.76
C PHE A 42 11.08 0.37 -26.23
N VAL A 43 10.20 -0.55 -26.58
CA VAL A 43 8.85 -0.24 -27.06
C VAL A 43 7.83 -0.90 -26.16
N ASP A 44 6.91 -0.09 -25.65
CA ASP A 44 5.77 -0.55 -24.86
C ASP A 44 4.67 -1.03 -25.81
N ILE A 45 4.30 -2.30 -25.68
CA ILE A 45 3.25 -2.94 -26.49
C ILE A 45 1.97 -3.21 -25.69
N SER A 46 1.83 -2.60 -24.51
CA SER A 46 0.58 -2.63 -23.74
C SER A 46 -0.57 -1.96 -24.50
N ALA A 47 -1.81 -2.31 -24.14
CA ALA A 47 -2.99 -1.93 -24.92
C ALA A 47 -3.20 -0.42 -25.05
N ASP A 48 -2.71 0.35 -24.07
CA ASP A 48 -2.91 1.80 -23.97
C ASP A 48 -1.71 2.61 -24.52
N ALA A 49 -0.66 1.95 -25.03
CA ALA A 49 0.54 2.62 -25.52
C ALA A 49 0.37 3.13 -26.97
N ALA A 50 0.80 4.36 -27.22
CA ALA A 50 0.67 5.03 -28.53
C ALA A 50 1.39 4.29 -29.67
N ASP A 51 2.53 3.67 -29.38
CA ASP A 51 3.35 2.94 -30.36
C ASP A 51 2.91 1.47 -30.56
N SER A 52 1.83 1.04 -29.91
CA SER A 52 1.37 -0.36 -29.90
C SER A 52 0.57 -0.76 -31.15
N ALA A 53 0.21 0.19 -32.01
CA ALA A 53 -0.66 -0.03 -33.17
C ALA A 53 -0.06 -1.03 -34.18
N CYS A 54 1.25 -0.95 -34.42
CA CYS A 54 1.96 -1.86 -35.33
C CYS A 54 2.03 -3.30 -34.81
N PHE A 55 1.84 -3.51 -33.50
CA PHE A 55 1.93 -4.81 -32.84
C PHE A 55 0.56 -5.38 -32.45
N ALA A 56 -0.54 -4.71 -32.84
CA ALA A 56 -1.89 -5.07 -32.40
C ALA A 56 -2.31 -6.50 -32.80
N ALA A 57 -1.97 -6.93 -34.01
CA ALA A 57 -2.33 -8.26 -34.53
C ALA A 57 -1.66 -9.42 -33.76
N ASP A 58 -0.40 -9.24 -33.35
CA ASP A 58 0.41 -10.29 -32.70
C ASP A 58 0.51 -10.12 -31.18
N ARG A 59 -0.15 -9.10 -30.60
CA ARG A 59 0.07 -8.64 -29.23
C ARG A 59 -0.02 -9.76 -28.20
N THR A 60 -1.03 -10.62 -28.29
CA THR A 60 -1.22 -11.73 -27.35
C THR A 60 -0.02 -12.68 -27.35
N ALA A 61 0.54 -12.98 -28.53
CA ALA A 61 1.72 -13.83 -28.64
C ALA A 61 2.98 -13.10 -28.12
N LEU A 62 3.14 -11.82 -28.46
CA LEU A 62 4.27 -11.00 -28.01
C LEU A 62 4.29 -10.76 -26.50
N LEU A 63 3.12 -10.75 -25.84
CA LEU A 63 2.99 -10.62 -24.38
C LEU A 63 3.12 -11.97 -23.63
N ALA A 64 2.91 -13.10 -24.32
CA ALA A 64 3.02 -14.43 -23.72
C ALA A 64 4.48 -14.76 -23.36
N ARG A 65 5.43 -14.30 -24.18
CA ARG A 65 6.88 -14.56 -24.03
C ARG A 65 7.68 -13.26 -24.19
N PHE A 66 8.91 -13.25 -23.71
CA PHE A 66 9.81 -12.11 -23.83
C PHE A 66 10.36 -12.06 -25.25
N HIS A 67 10.34 -10.88 -25.89
CA HIS A 67 10.75 -10.72 -27.27
C HIS A 67 11.66 -9.52 -27.46
N VAL A 68 12.61 -9.67 -28.38
CA VAL A 68 13.43 -8.58 -28.90
C VAL A 68 13.41 -8.62 -30.42
N GLN A 69 13.36 -7.45 -31.06
CA GLN A 69 13.34 -7.29 -32.50
C GLN A 69 14.64 -6.64 -32.98
N ARG A 70 15.26 -7.19 -34.02
CA ARG A 70 16.46 -6.62 -34.66
C ARG A 70 16.06 -5.56 -35.69
N ALA A 71 17.04 -4.76 -36.14
CA ALA A 71 16.85 -3.75 -37.17
C ALA A 71 16.30 -4.31 -38.50
N ASP A 72 16.64 -5.56 -38.85
CA ASP A 72 16.13 -6.26 -40.04
C ASP A 72 14.67 -6.74 -39.92
N GLY A 73 14.03 -6.51 -38.76
CA GLY A 73 12.66 -6.92 -38.46
C GLY A 73 12.54 -8.33 -37.89
N SER A 74 13.61 -9.14 -37.88
CA SER A 74 13.61 -10.48 -37.27
C SER A 74 13.44 -10.42 -35.75
N ARG A 75 12.77 -11.42 -35.19
CA ARG A 75 12.45 -11.47 -33.75
C ARG A 75 13.11 -12.67 -33.10
N LEU A 76 13.67 -12.44 -31.91
CA LEU A 76 14.10 -13.50 -30.99
C LEU A 76 13.12 -13.54 -29.82
N ASP A 77 12.90 -14.73 -29.27
CA ASP A 77 12.07 -14.92 -28.08
C ASP A 77 12.78 -15.71 -26.98
N GLY A 78 12.18 -15.70 -25.78
CA GLY A 78 12.60 -16.54 -24.66
C GLY A 78 14.04 -16.28 -24.21
N ALA A 79 14.77 -17.36 -23.91
CA ALA A 79 16.14 -17.25 -23.43
C ALA A 79 17.08 -16.61 -24.46
N ALA A 80 16.87 -16.85 -25.76
CA ALA A 80 17.68 -16.24 -26.81
C ALA A 80 17.52 -14.71 -26.85
N ALA A 81 16.30 -14.21 -26.62
CA ALA A 81 16.03 -12.79 -26.52
C ALA A 81 16.76 -12.14 -25.32
N PHE A 82 16.74 -12.79 -24.15
CA PHE A 82 17.49 -12.31 -22.97
C PHE A 82 18.98 -12.27 -23.21
N VAL A 83 19.55 -13.32 -23.83
CA VAL A 83 20.98 -13.37 -24.15
C VAL A 83 21.37 -12.26 -25.11
N ALA A 84 20.60 -12.03 -26.17
CA ALA A 84 20.85 -10.94 -27.12
C ALA A 84 20.83 -9.56 -26.43
N MET A 85 19.90 -9.34 -25.49
CA MET A 85 19.87 -8.12 -24.68
C MET A 85 21.09 -7.99 -23.76
N TRP A 86 21.47 -9.05 -23.04
CA TRP A 86 22.62 -9.04 -22.11
C TRP A 86 23.96 -8.78 -22.80
N GLN A 87 24.12 -9.14 -24.07
CA GLN A 87 25.32 -8.81 -24.86
C GLN A 87 25.55 -7.30 -24.98
N ARG A 88 24.50 -6.50 -24.84
CA ARG A 88 24.52 -5.04 -25.02
C ARG A 88 24.59 -4.26 -23.72
N LEU A 89 24.37 -4.91 -22.58
CA LEU A 89 24.39 -4.29 -21.26
C LEU A 89 25.79 -4.29 -20.61
N PRO A 90 26.19 -3.20 -19.93
CA PRO A 90 27.47 -3.15 -19.23
C PRO A 90 27.49 -4.13 -18.04
N GLY A 91 28.59 -4.89 -17.90
CA GLY A 91 28.78 -5.86 -16.81
C GLY A 91 28.07 -7.20 -16.97
N TRP A 92 27.19 -7.37 -17.97
CA TRP A 92 26.39 -8.59 -18.18
C TRP A 92 26.85 -9.42 -19.39
N ARG A 93 27.84 -8.93 -20.14
CA ARG A 93 28.37 -9.60 -21.35
C ARG A 93 28.96 -10.98 -21.05
N TRP A 94 29.49 -11.19 -19.85
CA TRP A 94 30.02 -12.50 -19.44
C TRP A 94 28.90 -13.53 -19.25
N LEU A 95 27.72 -13.10 -18.77
CA LEU A 95 26.52 -13.97 -18.69
C LEU A 95 26.10 -14.40 -20.09
N ALA A 96 26.11 -13.46 -21.05
CA ALA A 96 25.81 -13.79 -22.43
C ALA A 96 26.83 -14.76 -23.05
N ARG A 97 28.12 -14.67 -22.69
CA ARG A 97 29.15 -15.63 -23.13
C ARG A 97 28.93 -17.01 -22.51
N LEU A 98 28.60 -17.06 -21.22
CA LEU A 98 28.28 -18.31 -20.53
C LEU A 98 27.05 -19.00 -21.15
N ALA A 99 26.03 -18.22 -21.50
CA ALA A 99 24.81 -18.71 -22.13
C ALA A 99 25.03 -19.30 -23.54
N GLN A 100 26.14 -18.96 -24.20
CA GLN A 100 26.51 -19.49 -25.51
C GLN A 100 27.25 -20.84 -25.44
N LEU A 101 27.57 -21.34 -24.23
CA LEU A 101 28.14 -22.67 -24.08
C LEU A 101 27.13 -23.76 -24.51
N PRO A 102 27.58 -24.85 -25.14
CA PRO A 102 26.70 -25.92 -25.58
C PRO A 102 25.90 -26.50 -24.40
N GLY A 103 24.57 -26.56 -24.55
CA GLY A 103 23.66 -27.07 -23.53
C GLY A 103 23.17 -26.03 -22.51
N VAL A 104 23.78 -24.85 -22.40
CA VAL A 104 23.34 -23.81 -21.45
C VAL A 104 22.07 -23.10 -21.94
N LEU A 105 22.02 -22.71 -23.20
CA LEU A 105 20.83 -22.07 -23.77
C LEU A 105 19.54 -22.91 -23.64
N PRO A 106 19.50 -24.22 -23.98
CA PRO A 106 18.29 -25.02 -23.76
C PRO A 106 17.95 -25.21 -22.27
N LEU A 107 18.95 -25.21 -21.38
CA LEU A 107 18.70 -25.21 -19.94
C LEU A 107 18.03 -23.92 -19.48
N LEU A 108 18.52 -22.76 -19.94
CA LEU A 108 17.93 -21.45 -19.67
C LEU A 108 16.50 -21.37 -20.24
N GLU A 109 16.27 -21.92 -21.43
CA GLU A 109 14.95 -21.97 -22.05
C GLU A 109 13.95 -22.82 -21.23
N ARG A 110 14.40 -23.98 -20.71
CA ARG A 110 13.59 -24.78 -19.78
C ARG A 110 13.28 -24.03 -18.49
N ALA A 111 14.27 -23.37 -17.90
CA ALA A 111 14.08 -22.56 -16.69
C ALA A 111 13.09 -21.40 -16.93
N TYR A 112 13.22 -20.73 -18.08
CA TYR A 112 12.32 -19.66 -18.51
C TYR A 112 10.87 -20.16 -18.69
N CYS A 113 10.68 -21.29 -19.37
CA CYS A 113 9.35 -21.89 -19.54
C CYS A 113 8.72 -22.31 -18.20
N SER A 114 9.52 -22.81 -17.25
CA SER A 114 9.06 -23.06 -15.88
C SER A 114 8.65 -21.78 -15.16
N PHE A 115 9.42 -20.69 -15.30
CA PHE A 115 9.08 -19.39 -14.74
C PHE A 115 7.74 -18.85 -15.29
N LEU A 116 7.46 -19.04 -16.58
CA LEU A 116 6.19 -18.62 -17.17
C LEU A 116 4.96 -19.27 -16.52
N ARG A 117 5.09 -20.46 -15.93
CA ARG A 117 4.00 -21.11 -15.15
C ARG A 117 3.73 -20.41 -13.82
N VAL A 118 4.78 -19.85 -13.20
CA VAL A 118 4.72 -19.17 -11.90
C VAL A 118 4.44 -17.67 -12.07
N ARG A 119 4.72 -17.11 -13.25
CA ARG A 119 4.54 -15.70 -13.60
C ARG A 119 3.17 -15.13 -13.22
N PRO A 120 2.01 -15.76 -13.52
CA PRO A 120 0.70 -15.19 -13.14
C PRO A 120 0.55 -14.97 -11.64
N TRP A 121 1.07 -15.88 -10.82
CA TRP A 121 1.06 -15.75 -9.36
C TRP A 121 1.96 -14.61 -8.89
N LEU A 122 3.16 -14.49 -9.45
CA LEU A 122 4.06 -13.37 -9.15
C LEU A 122 3.45 -12.03 -9.57
N GLN A 123 2.80 -11.98 -10.75
CA GLN A 123 2.11 -10.79 -11.24
C GLN A 123 0.97 -10.39 -10.30
N ALA A 124 0.15 -11.35 -9.85
CA ALA A 124 -0.92 -11.09 -8.89
C ALA A 124 -0.38 -10.54 -7.57
N ARG A 125 0.75 -11.06 -7.08
CA ARG A 125 1.41 -10.53 -5.87
C ARG A 125 1.97 -9.13 -6.10
N ALA A 126 2.63 -8.90 -7.24
CA ALA A 126 3.21 -7.60 -7.54
C ALA A 126 2.14 -6.51 -7.68
N ARG A 127 0.99 -6.82 -8.28
CA ARG A 127 -0.17 -5.91 -8.37
C ARG A 127 -0.72 -5.49 -7.00
N ARG A 128 -0.61 -6.34 -5.96
CA ARG A 128 -1.00 -5.96 -4.58
C ARG A 128 -0.11 -4.86 -3.98
N PHE A 129 1.10 -4.72 -4.49
CA PHE A 129 2.07 -3.70 -4.05
C PHE A 129 2.17 -2.53 -5.04
N GLU A 130 1.49 -2.62 -6.19
CA GLU A 130 1.34 -1.44 -7.03
C GLU A 130 0.39 -0.47 -6.32
N PRO A 131 0.74 0.83 -6.24
CA PRO A 131 -0.27 1.83 -5.99
C PRO A 131 -1.33 1.67 -7.09
N ALA A 132 -2.60 1.57 -6.71
CA ALA A 132 -3.68 1.53 -7.68
C ALA A 132 -3.50 2.70 -8.65
N ALA A 133 -3.64 2.48 -9.96
CA ALA A 133 -3.49 3.54 -10.97
C ALA A 133 -4.49 4.71 -10.76
N ALA A 134 -5.50 4.51 -9.90
CA ALA A 134 -6.47 5.50 -9.46
C ALA A 134 -6.23 6.01 -8.01
N ALA A 135 -5.09 5.68 -7.39
CA ALA A 135 -4.72 6.27 -6.10
C ALA A 135 -4.40 7.75 -6.37
N GLN A 136 -5.41 8.57 -6.19
CA GLN A 136 -5.30 10.02 -6.24
C GLN A 136 -4.05 10.42 -5.44
N THR A 137 -3.17 11.21 -6.06
CA THR A 137 -1.82 11.42 -5.51
C THR A 137 -1.93 12.20 -4.21
N LEU A 138 -1.89 11.48 -3.08
CA LEU A 138 -1.86 12.07 -1.75
C LEU A 138 -0.58 12.89 -1.60
N SER A 139 -0.69 14.08 -1.03
CA SER A 139 0.48 14.86 -0.65
C SER A 139 1.31 14.10 0.40
N PRO A 140 2.63 14.29 0.48
CA PRO A 140 3.45 13.66 1.53
C PRO A 140 3.00 13.98 2.96
N TRP A 141 2.27 15.09 3.16
CA TRP A 141 1.63 15.41 4.42
C TRP A 141 0.42 14.49 4.65
N LEU A 142 -0.52 14.43 3.71
CA LEU A 142 -1.72 13.59 3.80
C LEU A 142 -1.37 12.10 3.93
N THR A 143 -0.36 11.61 3.21
CA THR A 143 0.09 10.23 3.36
C THR A 143 0.56 9.91 4.79
N ARG A 144 1.19 10.87 5.48
CA ARG A 144 1.63 10.68 6.88
C ARG A 144 0.46 10.77 7.85
N GLU A 145 -0.48 11.68 7.61
CA GLU A 145 -1.68 11.80 8.43
C GLU A 145 -2.56 10.56 8.32
N LEU A 146 -2.92 10.13 7.11
CA LEU A 146 -3.69 8.91 6.90
C LEU A 146 -2.98 7.68 7.47
N ARG A 147 -1.64 7.66 7.49
CA ARG A 147 -0.90 6.56 8.11
C ARG A 147 -1.06 6.57 9.62
N SER A 148 -1.10 7.76 10.22
CA SER A 148 -1.44 7.89 11.64
C SER A 148 -2.88 7.49 11.91
N ASP A 149 -3.81 7.79 11.01
CA ASP A 149 -5.21 7.34 11.12
C ASP A 149 -5.28 5.83 11.06
N HIS A 150 -4.63 5.21 10.07
CA HIS A 150 -4.54 3.75 9.97
C HIS A 150 -4.02 3.09 11.27
N ALA A 151 -3.06 3.71 11.95
CA ALA A 151 -2.60 3.25 13.25
C ALA A 151 -3.63 3.50 14.37
N GLY A 152 -4.28 4.67 14.34
CA GLY A 152 -5.37 5.07 15.23
C GLY A 152 -6.56 4.13 15.15
N GLU A 153 -7.14 3.95 13.97
CA GLU A 153 -8.26 3.03 13.68
C GLU A 153 -7.93 1.60 14.12
N THR A 154 -6.70 1.13 13.84
CA THR A 154 -6.25 -0.18 14.31
C THR A 154 -6.26 -0.27 15.85
N GLY A 155 -5.84 0.80 16.52
CA GLY A 155 -5.89 0.95 17.97
C GLY A 155 -7.33 0.98 18.49
N ALA A 156 -8.21 1.79 17.89
CA ALA A 156 -9.61 1.97 18.27
C ALA A 156 -10.40 0.65 18.18
N VAL A 157 -10.26 -0.09 17.08
CA VAL A 157 -10.80 -1.46 16.96
C VAL A 157 -10.33 -2.35 18.12
N CYS A 158 -9.08 -2.21 18.56
CA CYS A 158 -8.54 -3.00 19.66
C CYS A 158 -9.02 -2.49 21.03
N ILE A 159 -9.25 -1.19 21.22
CA ILE A 159 -9.87 -0.63 22.43
C ILE A 159 -11.22 -1.30 22.67
N TYR A 160 -12.09 -1.31 21.66
CA TYR A 160 -13.42 -1.92 21.80
C TYR A 160 -13.36 -3.44 21.99
N ARG A 161 -12.39 -4.13 21.37
CA ARG A 161 -12.14 -5.56 21.67
C ARG A 161 -11.70 -5.80 23.12
N GLY A 162 -10.89 -4.91 23.68
CA GLY A 162 -10.48 -4.94 25.09
C GLY A 162 -11.67 -4.77 26.03
N ILE A 163 -12.51 -3.77 25.76
CA ILE A 163 -13.75 -3.52 26.52
C ILE A 163 -14.66 -4.74 26.45
N ALA A 164 -14.95 -5.24 25.24
CA ALA A 164 -15.84 -6.38 25.04
C ALA A 164 -15.32 -7.65 25.74
N ALA A 165 -14.01 -7.89 25.75
CA ALA A 165 -13.42 -9.05 26.44
C ALA A 165 -13.67 -8.98 27.95
N VAL A 166 -13.46 -7.81 28.57
CA VAL A 166 -13.67 -7.62 30.01
C VAL A 166 -15.16 -7.60 30.36
N ALA A 167 -16.00 -6.95 29.54
CA ALA A 167 -17.45 -6.94 29.72
C ALA A 167 -18.03 -8.35 29.72
N ARG A 168 -17.63 -9.20 28.76
CA ARG A 168 -18.01 -10.63 28.69
C ARG A 168 -17.59 -11.40 29.94
N TRP A 169 -16.35 -11.19 30.40
CA TRP A 169 -15.84 -11.86 31.59
C TRP A 169 -16.63 -11.48 32.86
N ARG A 170 -17.11 -10.23 32.93
CA ARG A 170 -17.91 -9.72 34.06
C ARG A 170 -19.42 -9.97 33.93
N GLY A 171 -19.89 -10.44 32.78
CA GLY A 171 -21.33 -10.56 32.48
C GLY A 171 -22.03 -9.21 32.32
N ASP A 172 -21.31 -8.16 31.88
CA ASP A 172 -21.87 -6.83 31.63
C ASP A 172 -22.36 -6.72 30.18
N GLU A 173 -23.60 -7.14 29.93
CA GLU A 173 -24.21 -7.18 28.60
C GLU A 173 -24.33 -5.79 27.97
N ALA A 174 -24.62 -4.75 28.76
CA ALA A 174 -24.76 -3.38 28.29
C ALA A 174 -23.42 -2.84 27.76
N LEU A 175 -22.34 -3.07 28.51
CA LEU A 175 -21.00 -2.66 28.11
C LEU A 175 -20.47 -3.46 26.91
N GLU A 176 -20.79 -4.76 26.84
CA GLU A 176 -20.45 -5.57 25.67
C GLU A 176 -21.18 -5.07 24.42
N ALA A 177 -22.49 -4.80 24.52
CA ALA A 177 -23.29 -4.29 23.41
C ALA A 177 -22.77 -2.91 22.94
N PHE A 178 -22.44 -2.02 23.88
CA PHE A 178 -21.79 -0.74 23.59
C PHE A 178 -20.50 -0.94 22.80
N ALA A 179 -19.62 -1.82 23.28
CA ALA A 179 -18.32 -2.05 22.66
C ALA A 179 -18.42 -2.68 21.27
N ARG A 180 -19.38 -3.58 21.05
CA ARG A 180 -19.60 -4.20 19.73
C ARG A 180 -20.08 -3.18 18.70
N ARG A 181 -21.09 -2.37 19.04
CA ARG A 181 -21.63 -1.37 18.11
C ARG A 181 -20.56 -0.38 17.66
N HIS A 182 -19.84 0.21 18.62
CA HIS A 182 -18.78 1.17 18.31
C HIS A 182 -17.61 0.49 17.58
N GLY A 183 -17.19 -0.70 18.02
CA GLY A 183 -16.12 -1.45 17.36
C GLY A 183 -16.42 -1.84 15.91
N ASP A 184 -17.70 -2.01 15.54
CA ASP A 184 -18.12 -2.24 14.16
C ASP A 184 -17.95 -0.97 13.31
N THR A 185 -18.27 0.21 13.85
CA THR A 185 -18.01 1.52 13.22
C THR A 185 -16.51 1.71 12.98
N GLU A 186 -15.66 1.52 14.00
CA GLU A 186 -14.19 1.60 13.87
C GLU A 186 -13.63 0.63 12.82
N THR A 187 -14.22 -0.56 12.72
CA THR A 187 -13.83 -1.54 11.71
C THR A 187 -14.23 -1.09 10.30
N GLY A 188 -15.29 -0.28 10.18
CA GLY A 188 -15.67 0.43 8.97
C GLY A 188 -14.67 1.53 8.62
N HIS A 189 -14.33 2.39 9.58
CA HIS A 189 -13.32 3.46 9.42
C HIS A 189 -11.97 2.90 8.98
N LEU A 190 -11.45 1.87 9.65
CA LEU A 190 -10.20 1.22 9.25
C LEU A 190 -10.22 0.76 7.78
N ARG A 191 -11.32 0.15 7.34
CA ARG A 191 -11.49 -0.30 5.94
C ARG A 191 -11.51 0.88 4.96
N LEU A 192 -12.16 1.97 5.33
CA LEU A 192 -12.16 3.19 4.54
C LEU A 192 -10.74 3.74 4.41
N ILE A 193 -10.00 3.92 5.52
CA ILE A 193 -8.60 4.40 5.48
C ILE A 193 -7.70 3.45 4.68
N GLU A 194 -7.86 2.13 4.82
CA GLU A 194 -7.12 1.13 4.05
C GLU A 194 -7.37 1.19 2.55
N SER A 195 -8.53 1.70 2.11
CA SER A 195 -8.85 1.92 0.70
C SER A 195 -8.07 3.09 0.09
N TRP A 196 -7.68 4.07 0.91
CA TRP A 196 -6.87 5.22 0.51
C TRP A 196 -5.37 4.97 0.62
N LEU A 197 -4.95 4.11 1.56
CA LEU A 197 -3.55 3.77 1.78
C LEU A 197 -3.18 2.38 1.24
N PRO A 198 -2.43 2.30 0.12
CA PRO A 198 -1.93 1.01 -0.35
C PRO A 198 -0.98 0.39 0.69
N PRO A 199 -0.83 -0.95 0.72
CA PRO A 199 -0.06 -1.64 1.76
C PRO A 199 1.35 -1.08 2.06
N PRO A 200 2.15 -0.60 1.09
CA PRO A 200 3.46 -0.01 1.36
C PRO A 200 3.42 1.31 2.17
N GLN A 201 2.29 2.01 2.17
CA GLN A 201 2.12 3.31 2.81
C GLN A 201 1.39 3.22 4.16
N ARG A 202 0.87 2.05 4.53
CA ARG A 202 0.21 1.79 5.82
C ARG A 202 1.19 1.77 6.98
N SER A 203 0.67 1.89 8.20
CA SER A 203 1.49 1.89 9.42
C SER A 203 2.19 0.53 9.61
N ARG A 204 3.48 0.56 9.95
CA ARG A 204 4.32 -0.66 10.05
C ARG A 204 4.22 -1.35 11.42
N LEU A 205 4.02 -0.60 12.50
CA LEU A 205 4.03 -1.10 13.87
C LEU A 205 2.65 -1.55 14.39
N LEU A 206 1.88 -2.27 13.57
CA LEU A 206 0.51 -2.67 13.93
C LEU A 206 0.44 -3.54 15.20
N GLY A 207 1.45 -4.38 15.45
CA GLY A 207 1.49 -5.23 16.65
C GLY A 207 1.43 -4.42 17.95
N PRO A 208 2.39 -3.50 18.19
CA PRO A 208 2.35 -2.58 19.32
C PRO A 208 1.04 -1.78 19.44
N TRP A 209 0.51 -1.26 18.33
CA TRP A 209 -0.75 -0.49 18.35
C TRP A 209 -1.95 -1.32 18.79
N ARG A 210 -2.03 -2.58 18.35
CA ARG A 210 -3.10 -3.51 18.78
C ARG A 210 -3.04 -3.80 20.28
N VAL A 211 -1.84 -4.04 20.80
CA VAL A 211 -1.64 -4.30 22.23
C VAL A 211 -1.99 -3.07 23.07
N ALA A 212 -1.48 -1.90 22.67
CA ALA A 212 -1.75 -0.64 23.36
C ALA A 212 -3.25 -0.31 23.35
N GLY A 213 -3.90 -0.40 22.19
CA GLY A 213 -5.35 -0.20 22.07
C GLY A 213 -6.14 -1.16 22.96
N TRP A 214 -5.83 -2.45 22.90
CA TRP A 214 -6.50 -3.45 23.73
C TRP A 214 -6.37 -3.16 25.23
N LEU A 215 -5.17 -2.80 25.70
CA LEU A 215 -4.94 -2.44 27.10
C LEU A 215 -5.72 -1.19 27.51
N THR A 216 -5.73 -0.15 26.65
CA THR A 216 -6.48 1.09 26.89
C THR A 216 -7.98 0.84 27.04
N GLY A 217 -8.54 -0.15 26.34
CA GLY A 217 -9.94 -0.56 26.52
C GLY A 217 -10.17 -1.50 27.70
N ALA A 218 -9.32 -2.51 27.89
CA ALA A 218 -9.50 -3.54 28.90
C ALA A 218 -9.30 -3.01 30.33
N LEU A 219 -8.25 -2.21 30.56
CA LEU A 219 -7.91 -1.69 31.89
C LEU A 219 -9.05 -0.89 32.55
N PRO A 220 -9.65 0.14 31.91
CA PRO A 220 -10.76 0.86 32.53
C PRO A 220 -12.01 -0.01 32.69
N ALA A 221 -12.26 -0.97 31.80
CA ALA A 221 -13.39 -1.89 31.94
C ALA A 221 -13.30 -2.77 33.20
N LEU A 222 -12.09 -3.04 33.72
CA LEU A 222 -11.91 -3.70 35.03
C LEU A 222 -12.46 -2.85 36.19
N PHE A 223 -12.58 -1.54 36.02
CA PHE A 223 -13.15 -0.61 36.99
C PHE A 223 -14.61 -0.23 36.70
N GLY A 224 -15.24 -0.90 35.72
CA GLY A 224 -16.65 -0.77 35.39
C GLY A 224 -16.96 0.30 34.33
N GLN A 225 -18.23 0.37 33.94
CA GLN A 225 -18.71 1.16 32.81
C GLN A 225 -18.28 2.63 32.86
N ARG A 226 -18.35 3.26 34.03
CA ARG A 226 -18.00 4.67 34.20
C ARG A 226 -16.54 4.98 33.83
N ALA A 227 -15.60 4.11 34.21
CA ALA A 227 -14.20 4.29 33.84
C ALA A 227 -14.00 4.08 32.33
N THR A 228 -14.72 3.13 31.74
CA THR A 228 -14.73 2.91 30.28
C THR A 228 -15.25 4.12 29.53
N TYR A 229 -16.44 4.64 29.87
CA TYR A 229 -17.04 5.78 29.18
C TYR A 229 -16.18 7.04 29.29
N ALA A 230 -15.58 7.30 30.45
CA ALA A 230 -14.64 8.40 30.61
C ALA A 230 -13.36 8.22 29.76
N THR A 231 -12.89 6.99 29.60
CA THR A 231 -11.74 6.69 28.74
C THR A 231 -12.08 6.89 27.27
N ILE A 232 -13.23 6.37 26.81
CA ILE A 232 -13.70 6.55 25.43
C ILE A 232 -13.90 8.03 25.13
N ALA A 233 -14.63 8.78 25.97
CA ALA A 233 -14.82 10.22 25.76
C ALA A 233 -13.48 10.98 25.67
N ALA A 234 -12.45 10.58 26.44
CA ALA A 234 -11.13 11.19 26.36
C ALA A 234 -10.36 10.82 25.08
N VAL A 235 -10.46 9.56 24.62
CA VAL A 235 -9.90 9.10 23.34
C VAL A 235 -10.57 9.83 22.19
N GLU A 236 -11.90 9.85 22.13
CA GLU A 236 -12.63 10.49 21.04
C GLU A 236 -12.44 12.00 20.99
N THR A 237 -12.25 12.66 22.13
CA THR A 237 -11.85 14.08 22.16
C THR A 237 -10.48 14.32 21.50
N PHE A 238 -9.57 13.34 21.58
CA PHE A 238 -8.32 13.41 20.86
C PHE A 238 -8.53 13.14 19.36
N VAL A 239 -9.30 12.10 19.01
CA VAL A 239 -9.55 11.72 17.61
C VAL A 239 -10.29 12.82 16.84
N ASP A 240 -11.32 13.43 17.42
CA ASP A 240 -12.06 14.59 16.86
C ASP A 240 -11.11 15.74 16.48
N ARG A 241 -10.20 16.11 17.41
CA ARG A 241 -9.20 17.17 17.15
C ARG A 241 -8.20 16.77 16.07
N HIS A 242 -7.83 15.49 16.00
CA HIS A 242 -6.90 14.99 14.99
C HIS A 242 -7.54 14.99 13.59
N TYR A 243 -8.80 14.57 13.45
CA TYR A 243 -9.54 14.74 12.21
C TYR A 243 -9.73 16.20 11.83
N GLN A 244 -10.04 17.08 12.80
CA GLN A 244 -10.22 18.51 12.53
C GLN A 244 -8.97 19.12 11.89
N GLN A 245 -7.77 18.76 12.37
CA GLN A 245 -6.52 19.24 11.78
C GLN A 245 -6.37 18.84 10.30
N GLN A 246 -6.84 17.66 9.93
CA GLN A 246 -6.80 17.18 8.54
C GLN A 246 -7.85 17.86 7.67
N ILE A 247 -9.05 18.05 8.19
CA ILE A 247 -10.14 18.77 7.53
C ILE A 247 -9.74 20.23 7.26
N ASP A 248 -9.19 20.92 8.27
CA ASP A 248 -8.70 22.30 8.14
C ASP A 248 -7.58 22.39 7.09
N HIS A 249 -6.69 21.39 7.07
CA HIS A 249 -5.65 21.31 6.06
C HIS A 249 -6.21 21.16 4.65
N LEU A 250 -7.21 20.29 4.44
CA LEU A 250 -7.86 20.07 3.15
C LEU A 250 -8.68 21.26 2.65
N HIS A 251 -9.28 22.02 3.56
CA HIS A 251 -9.93 23.28 3.22
C HIS A 251 -8.94 24.34 2.75
N THR A 252 -7.71 24.31 3.28
CA THR A 252 -6.66 25.29 2.93
C THR A 252 -5.84 24.85 1.72
N HIS A 253 -5.55 23.55 1.62
CA HIS A 253 -4.73 22.93 0.60
C HIS A 253 -5.59 21.85 -0.07
N ALA A 254 -6.11 22.16 -1.26
CA ALA A 254 -6.96 21.25 -2.01
C ALA A 254 -6.37 19.83 -2.02
N GLY A 255 -7.21 18.85 -1.69
CA GLY A 255 -6.84 17.44 -1.66
C GLY A 255 -7.59 16.63 -2.71
N PRO A 256 -7.36 15.31 -2.72
CA PRO A 256 -8.06 14.43 -3.63
C PRO A 256 -9.57 14.39 -3.37
N ASP A 257 -10.34 14.29 -4.46
CA ASP A 257 -11.80 14.24 -4.44
C ASP A 257 -12.30 13.06 -3.62
N GLY A 258 -13.23 13.32 -2.70
CA GLY A 258 -13.82 12.30 -1.83
C GLY A 258 -13.08 12.07 -0.51
N LEU A 259 -11.85 12.57 -0.33
CA LEU A 259 -11.16 12.43 0.96
C LEU A 259 -11.79 13.30 2.05
N LEU A 260 -12.09 14.57 1.74
CA LEU A 260 -12.71 15.48 2.69
C LEU A 260 -14.08 14.98 3.19
N PRO A 261 -15.03 14.55 2.31
CA PRO A 261 -16.27 13.93 2.76
C PRO A 261 -16.07 12.71 3.67
N LEU A 262 -15.07 11.88 3.39
CA LEU A 262 -14.76 10.72 4.22
C LEU A 262 -14.29 11.13 5.61
N LEU A 263 -13.35 12.07 5.71
CA LEU A 263 -12.84 12.52 7.02
C LEU A 263 -13.94 13.24 7.83
N LEU A 264 -14.82 13.98 7.17
CA LEU A 264 -16.00 14.58 7.81
C LEU A 264 -16.96 13.52 8.36
N GLN A 265 -17.21 12.45 7.60
CA GLN A 265 -18.04 11.34 8.06
C GLN A 265 -17.42 10.65 9.28
N CYS A 266 -16.15 10.25 9.21
CA CYS A 266 -15.46 9.63 10.34
C CYS A 266 -15.48 10.55 11.57
N GLN A 267 -15.18 11.84 11.41
CA GLN A 267 -15.22 12.78 12.52
C GLN A 267 -16.62 12.91 13.14
N ALA A 268 -17.68 12.89 12.33
CA ALA A 268 -19.05 12.94 12.83
C ALA A 268 -19.38 11.71 13.69
N ASP A 269 -18.95 10.53 13.25
CA ASP A 269 -19.10 9.29 13.99
C ASP A 269 -18.31 9.35 15.32
N GLU A 270 -17.08 9.87 15.33
CA GLU A 270 -16.31 10.03 16.59
C GLU A 270 -16.91 11.04 17.56
N ARG A 271 -17.51 12.12 17.04
CA ARG A 271 -18.24 13.07 17.88
C ARG A 271 -19.46 12.41 18.51
N ALA A 272 -20.20 11.59 17.75
CA ALA A 272 -21.33 10.84 18.28
C ALA A 272 -20.88 9.84 19.36
N HIS A 273 -19.79 9.11 19.14
CA HIS A 273 -19.18 8.20 20.12
C HIS A 273 -18.79 8.94 21.41
N ARG A 274 -18.12 10.09 21.28
CA ARG A 274 -17.72 10.94 22.41
C ARG A 274 -18.93 11.40 23.21
N ASP A 275 -19.94 11.91 22.53
CA ASP A 275 -21.10 12.54 23.15
C ASP A 275 -22.01 11.48 23.80
N GLU A 276 -22.16 10.29 23.21
CA GLU A 276 -22.82 9.13 23.84
C GLU A 276 -22.07 8.73 25.12
N ALA A 277 -20.75 8.52 25.05
CA ALA A 277 -19.95 8.16 26.21
C ALA A 277 -19.93 9.25 27.30
N ALA A 278 -20.01 10.52 26.93
CA ALA A 278 -20.15 11.62 27.88
C ALA A 278 -21.54 11.63 28.55
N SER A 279 -22.59 11.35 27.79
CA SER A 279 -23.97 11.33 28.29
C SER A 279 -24.23 10.22 29.30
N LEU A 280 -23.51 9.10 29.19
CA LEU A 280 -23.58 7.95 30.10
C LEU A 280 -22.79 8.17 31.42
N GLN A 281 -22.21 9.36 31.64
CA GLN A 281 -21.50 9.69 32.86
C GLN A 281 -22.38 10.53 33.81
N ASP A 282 -22.95 9.90 34.82
CA ASP A 282 -23.88 10.56 35.76
C ASP A 282 -23.23 11.54 36.74
N ARG A 283 -21.89 11.52 36.87
CA ARG A 283 -21.14 12.32 37.87
C ARG A 283 -19.74 12.66 37.39
N PRO A 284 -19.16 13.80 37.81
CA PRO A 284 -17.82 14.22 37.40
C PRO A 284 -16.75 13.19 37.77
N ALA A 285 -15.84 12.89 36.84
CA ALA A 285 -14.77 11.90 37.02
C ALA A 285 -13.91 12.23 38.26
N PRO A 286 -13.63 11.25 39.15
CA PRO A 286 -12.71 11.46 40.28
C PRO A 286 -11.29 11.71 39.78
N TRP A 287 -10.43 12.28 40.64
CA TRP A 287 -9.08 12.68 40.24
C TRP A 287 -8.22 11.57 39.60
N PRO A 288 -8.26 10.29 40.05
CA PRO A 288 -7.43 9.24 39.44
C PRO A 288 -7.89 8.96 38.00
N LEU A 289 -9.21 8.99 37.76
CA LEU A 289 -9.78 8.78 36.44
C LEU A 289 -9.45 9.96 35.51
N ARG A 290 -9.47 11.20 36.01
CA ARG A 290 -9.02 12.36 35.22
C ARG A 290 -7.54 12.27 34.86
N ALA A 291 -6.70 11.84 35.80
CA ALA A 291 -5.27 11.62 35.54
C ALA A 291 -5.05 10.53 34.49
N TRP A 292 -5.82 9.43 34.56
CA TRP A 292 -5.84 8.38 33.55
C TRP A 292 -6.26 8.91 32.17
N CYS A 293 -7.38 9.65 32.07
CA CYS A 293 -7.83 10.24 30.81
C CYS A 293 -6.79 11.20 30.22
N ALA A 294 -6.10 12.00 31.05
CA ALA A 294 -5.02 12.86 30.61
C ALA A 294 -3.81 12.06 30.09
N LEU A 295 -3.45 10.97 30.76
CA LEU A 295 -2.39 10.06 30.32
C LEU A 295 -2.74 9.43 28.97
N VAL A 296 -3.97 8.93 28.80
CA VAL A 296 -4.45 8.35 27.54
C VAL A 296 -4.38 9.39 26.42
N GLY A 297 -4.87 10.61 26.65
CA GLY A 297 -4.80 11.70 25.66
C GLY A 297 -3.35 12.06 25.26
N ALA A 298 -2.44 12.14 26.24
CA ALA A 298 -1.02 12.39 25.96
C ALA A 298 -0.36 11.21 25.21
N GLY A 299 -0.72 9.98 25.58
CA GLY A 299 -0.28 8.74 24.93
C GLY A 299 -0.72 8.68 23.47
N SER A 300 -1.99 8.98 23.17
CA SER A 300 -2.51 9.03 21.80
C SER A 300 -1.79 10.09 20.95
N ALA A 301 -1.53 11.27 21.51
CA ALA A 301 -0.77 12.32 20.83
C ALA A 301 0.68 11.89 20.51
N ALA A 302 1.33 11.17 21.43
CA ALA A 302 2.66 10.61 21.18
C ALA A 302 2.62 9.50 20.12
N ALA A 303 1.62 8.62 20.18
CA ALA A 303 1.44 7.53 19.21
C ALA A 303 1.26 8.06 17.79
N VAL A 304 0.43 9.10 17.59
CA VAL A 304 0.26 9.77 16.28
C VAL A 304 1.59 10.31 15.76
N LYS A 305 2.39 11.00 16.60
CA LYS A 305 3.71 11.51 16.19
C LYS A 305 4.66 10.40 15.73
N VAL A 306 4.61 9.24 16.38
CA VAL A 306 5.40 8.06 15.99
C VAL A 306 4.87 7.47 14.69
N ALA A 307 3.55 7.30 14.56
CA ALA A 307 2.91 6.71 13.39
C ALA A 307 3.10 7.55 12.11
N ARG A 308 3.15 8.90 12.22
CA ARG A 308 3.47 9.80 11.10
C ARG A 308 4.89 9.61 10.54
N ARG A 309 5.83 9.09 11.35
CA ARG A 309 7.26 8.95 10.97
C ARG A 309 7.62 7.58 10.40
N LEU A 310 6.92 6.54 10.84
CA LEU A 310 7.17 5.14 10.47
C LEU A 310 6.35 4.71 9.25
#